data_AF-A0A925XU02-F1
#
_entry.id   AF-A0A925XU02-F1
#
_cell.length_a   1.000
_cell.length_b   1.000
_cell.length_c   1.000
_cell.angle_alpha   90.00
_cell.angle_beta   90.00
_cell.angle_gamma   90.00
#
_symmetry.space_group_name_H-M   'P 1'
#
loop_
_entity.id
_entity.type
_entity.pdbx_description
1 polymer ?
#
loop_
_entity_poly.entity_id
_entity_poly.type
_entity_poly.pdbx_seq_one_letter_code
_entity_poly.pdbx_strand_id
1 'polypeptide(L)'
;MMTEEQFERWADRLGLPEKTRSLVRSIRTMGPSRAVQGRGGNVSGRYPSHKMGHTVQFESHKNELCGIYEYEYDPDVLEYYDQPPSFKLQYQGKGNHKITHLHTPDFFVIRTGSADYEEWKGEEELERLAQHNSNRYD
;
A
#
# COMPACT_ATOMS: atom_id res chain seq x y z
N MET A 1 11.15 11.11 -5.66
CA MET A 1 9.74 11.07 -6.06
C MET A 1 9.67 11.60 -7.48
N MET A 2 8.79 11.08 -8.33
CA MET A 2 8.64 11.56 -9.69
C MET A 2 8.10 12.99 -9.70
N THR A 3 8.56 13.79 -10.66
CA THR A 3 7.89 15.05 -11.01
C THR A 3 6.55 14.76 -11.70
N GLU A 4 5.69 15.77 -11.84
CA GLU A 4 4.42 15.59 -12.56
C GLU A 4 4.65 15.19 -14.02
N GLU A 5 5.67 15.75 -14.67
CA GLU A 5 6.05 15.38 -16.04
C GLU A 5 6.53 13.92 -16.15
N GLN A 6 7.27 13.43 -15.16
CA GLN A 6 7.69 12.03 -15.09
C GLN A 6 6.50 11.11 -14.86
N PHE A 7 5.55 11.50 -14.02
CA PHE A 7 4.32 10.77 -13.77
C PHE A 7 3.45 10.66 -15.04
N GLU A 8 3.24 11.75 -15.77
CA GLU A 8 2.46 11.70 -17.02
C GLU A 8 3.10 10.77 -18.06
N ARG A 9 4.42 10.86 -18.25
CA ARG A 9 5.15 9.94 -19.14
C ARG A 9 5.03 8.48 -18.71
N TRP A 10 5.09 8.23 -17.40
CA TRP A 10 4.90 6.90 -16.83
C TRP A 10 3.48 6.39 -17.10
N ALA A 11 2.47 7.21 -16.85
CA ALA A 11 1.07 6.87 -17.07
C ALA A 11 0.74 6.64 -18.55
N ASP A 12 1.32 7.45 -19.45
CA ASP A 12 1.20 7.30 -20.90
C ASP A 12 1.83 5.99 -21.36
N ARG A 13 3.05 5.67 -20.90
CA ARG A 13 3.74 4.43 -21.27
C ARG A 13 2.96 3.19 -20.84
N LEU A 14 2.28 3.23 -19.70
CA LEU A 14 1.44 2.13 -19.21
C LEU A 14 0.01 2.15 -19.81
N GLY A 15 -0.33 3.16 -20.61
CA GLY A 15 -1.66 3.28 -21.20
C GLY A 15 -2.78 3.45 -20.16
N LEU A 16 -2.49 4.10 -19.02
CA LEU A 16 -3.45 4.22 -17.93
C LEU A 16 -4.63 5.11 -18.33
N PRO A 17 -5.89 4.66 -18.11
CA PRO A 17 -7.07 5.50 -18.30
C PRO A 17 -7.05 6.72 -17.37
N GLU A 18 -7.69 7.82 -17.77
CA GLU A 18 -7.71 9.08 -16.99
C GLU A 18 -8.24 8.89 -15.56
N LYS A 19 -9.22 8.00 -15.39
CA LYS A 19 -9.74 7.64 -14.06
C LYS A 19 -8.65 7.08 -13.15
N THR A 20 -7.78 6.22 -13.67
CA THR A 20 -6.66 5.63 -12.93
C THR A 20 -5.59 6.69 -12.67
N ARG A 21 -5.27 7.53 -13.65
CA ARG A 21 -4.31 8.64 -13.45
C ARG A 21 -4.75 9.57 -12.34
N SER A 22 -6.01 9.98 -12.37
CA SER A 22 -6.63 10.82 -11.34
C SER A 22 -6.57 10.16 -9.95
N LEU A 23 -6.83 8.84 -9.86
CA LEU A 23 -6.71 8.11 -8.60
C LEU A 23 -5.26 8.11 -8.09
N VAL A 24 -4.29 7.72 -8.93
CA VAL A 24 -2.88 7.67 -8.53
C VAL A 24 -2.39 9.06 -8.12
N ARG A 25 -2.70 10.09 -8.90
CA ARG A 25 -2.37 11.49 -8.56
C ARG A 25 -2.94 11.88 -7.20
N SER A 26 -4.19 11.51 -6.93
CA SER A 26 -4.83 11.78 -5.65
C SER A 26 -4.08 11.14 -4.48
N ILE A 27 -3.63 9.88 -4.63
CA ILE A 27 -2.85 9.16 -3.61
C ILE A 27 -1.50 9.85 -3.38
N ARG A 28 -0.80 10.23 -4.47
CA ARG A 28 0.49 10.94 -4.42
C ARG A 28 0.42 12.26 -3.65
N THR A 29 -0.76 12.90 -3.58
CA THR A 29 -0.96 14.20 -2.93
C THR A 29 -1.62 14.16 -1.55
N MET A 30 -2.40 13.12 -1.22
CA MET A 30 -3.20 13.10 0.01
C MET A 30 -2.39 12.86 1.29
N GLY A 31 -1.19 12.28 1.17
CA GLY A 31 -0.46 11.78 2.33
C GLY A 31 -1.18 10.59 2.99
N PRO A 32 -0.69 10.11 4.14
CA PRO A 32 -1.25 8.93 4.78
C PRO A 32 -2.66 9.17 5.32
N SER A 33 -3.53 8.18 5.17
CA SER A 33 -4.95 8.27 5.57
C SER A 33 -5.18 8.41 7.07
N ARG A 34 -4.19 8.05 7.90
CA ARG A 34 -4.20 8.22 9.36
C ARG A 34 -2.80 8.49 9.88
N ALA A 35 -2.68 9.19 10.99
CA ALA A 35 -1.41 9.28 11.71
C ALA A 35 -1.23 8.01 12.57
N VAL A 36 0.00 7.49 12.63
CA VAL A 36 0.30 6.33 13.48
C VAL A 36 0.07 6.66 14.96
N GLN A 37 -0.69 5.80 15.64
CA GLN A 37 -0.88 5.87 17.09
C GLN A 37 -0.10 4.75 17.75
N GLY A 38 0.80 5.09 18.68
CA GLY A 38 1.53 4.09 19.46
C GLY A 38 0.55 3.24 20.28
N ARG A 39 0.39 1.97 19.91
CA ARG A 39 -0.36 0.97 20.70
C ARG A 39 0.63 0.02 21.36
N GLY A 40 0.36 -0.35 22.62
CA GLY A 40 1.22 -1.26 23.38
C GLY A 40 1.41 -2.59 22.63
N GLY A 41 2.67 -2.96 22.37
CA GLY A 41 3.06 -4.20 21.70
C GLY A 41 3.77 -4.02 20.35
N ASN A 42 3.59 -2.88 19.67
CA ASN A 42 4.23 -2.60 18.38
C ASN A 42 5.19 -1.40 18.45
N VAL A 43 6.29 -1.46 17.68
CA VAL A 43 7.17 -0.29 17.49
C VAL A 43 6.74 0.41 16.22
N SER A 44 6.11 1.57 16.39
CA SER A 44 5.81 2.51 15.32
C SER A 44 6.91 3.56 15.18
N GLY A 45 7.07 4.11 13.98
CA GLY A 45 8.07 5.13 13.76
C GLY A 45 7.91 5.87 12.43
N ARG A 46 9.01 6.51 12.06
CA ARG A 46 9.14 7.38 10.89
C ARG A 46 10.45 7.04 10.20
N TYR A 47 10.39 6.82 8.90
CA TYR A 47 11.53 6.51 8.05
C TYR A 47 11.81 7.69 7.10
N PRO A 48 13.00 8.31 7.17
CA PRO A 48 13.37 9.39 6.26
C PRO A 48 13.76 8.82 4.88
N SER A 49 12.80 8.73 3.96
CA SER A 49 13.02 8.18 2.63
C SER A 49 13.77 9.18 1.73
N HIS A 50 14.90 8.74 1.18
CA HIS A 50 15.61 9.49 0.16
C HIS A 50 14.86 9.42 -1.18
N LYS A 51 14.33 8.23 -1.51
CA LYS A 51 13.54 8.01 -2.73
C LYS A 51 12.31 8.91 -2.78
N MET A 52 11.58 9.04 -1.68
CA MET A 52 10.36 9.85 -1.61
C MET A 52 10.62 11.32 -1.31
N GLY A 53 11.80 11.67 -0.78
CA GLY A 53 12.16 13.03 -0.40
C GLY A 53 11.38 13.55 0.82
N HIS A 54 10.70 12.66 1.54
CA HIS A 54 9.95 12.96 2.76
C HIS A 54 9.95 11.76 3.71
N THR A 55 9.36 11.95 4.88
CA THR A 55 9.28 10.91 5.92
C THR A 55 8.05 10.05 5.72
N VAL A 56 8.23 8.74 5.62
CA VAL A 56 7.17 7.72 5.56
C VAL A 56 6.96 7.17 6.96
N GLN A 57 5.72 6.94 7.38
CA GLN A 57 5.43 6.40 8.71
C GLN A 57 5.20 4.88 8.64
N PHE A 58 5.41 4.19 9.76
CA PHE A 58 5.12 2.76 9.89
C PHE A 58 4.61 2.44 11.30
N GLU A 59 3.80 1.40 11.42
CA GLU A 59 3.20 0.94 12.68
C GLU A 59 3.82 -0.36 13.20
N SER A 60 4.48 -1.11 12.32
CA SER A 60 5.16 -2.37 12.67
C SER A 60 6.58 -2.41 12.14
N HIS A 61 7.55 -2.52 13.05
CA HIS A 61 8.96 -2.67 12.67
C HIS A 61 9.28 -4.01 11.99
N LYS A 62 8.43 -5.04 12.12
CA LYS A 62 8.72 -6.38 11.60
C LYS A 62 8.25 -6.58 10.17
N ASN A 63 7.15 -5.93 9.79
CA ASN A 63 6.52 -6.10 8.49
C ASN A 63 6.68 -4.81 7.68
N GLU A 64 5.99 -3.74 8.11
CA GLU A 64 5.95 -2.48 7.35
C GLU A 64 7.33 -1.83 7.21
N LEU A 65 8.14 -1.79 8.27
CA LEU A 65 9.50 -1.23 8.15
C LEU A 65 10.39 -2.05 7.21
N CYS A 66 10.28 -3.38 7.22
CA CYS A 66 11.00 -4.24 6.27
C CYS A 66 10.55 -3.94 4.83
N GLY A 67 9.25 -3.81 4.59
CA GLY A 67 8.71 -3.41 3.29
C GLY A 67 9.22 -2.04 2.84
N ILE A 68 9.28 -1.06 3.74
CA ILE A 68 9.89 0.25 3.44
C ILE A 68 11.35 0.10 3.00
N TYR A 69 12.14 -0.75 3.65
CA TYR A 69 13.52 -1.02 3.24
C TYR A 69 13.60 -1.67 1.85
N GLU A 70 12.72 -2.62 1.55
CA GLU A 70 12.66 -3.22 0.21
C GLU A 70 12.33 -2.17 -0.85
N TYR A 71 11.29 -1.36 -0.63
CA TYR A 71 10.89 -0.33 -1.58
C TYR A 71 11.93 0.79 -1.76
N GLU A 72 12.58 1.22 -0.68
CA GLU A 72 13.58 2.29 -0.73
C GLU A 72 14.77 1.93 -1.62
N TYR A 73 15.19 0.66 -1.62
CA TYR A 73 16.39 0.21 -2.33
C TYR A 73 16.10 -0.57 -3.61
N ASP A 74 14.86 -0.96 -3.88
CA ASP A 74 14.47 -1.57 -5.15
C ASP A 74 14.52 -0.52 -6.28
N PRO A 75 15.33 -0.72 -7.34
CA PRO A 75 15.39 0.18 -8.48
C PRO A 75 14.10 0.21 -9.32
N ASP A 76 13.25 -0.81 -9.24
CA ASP A 76 11.98 -0.86 -9.96
C ASP A 76 10.89 -0.01 -9.28
N VAL A 77 11.01 0.23 -7.97
CA VAL A 77 10.08 1.08 -7.23
C VAL A 77 10.41 2.55 -7.47
N LEU A 78 9.44 3.29 -7.99
CA LEU A 78 9.54 4.74 -8.26
C LEU A 78 9.05 5.56 -7.08
N GLU A 79 7.93 5.16 -6.49
CA GLU A 79 7.29 5.80 -5.34
C GLU A 79 6.56 4.77 -4.48
N TYR A 80 6.43 5.03 -3.17
CA TYR A 80 5.63 4.20 -2.27
C TYR A 80 5.00 5.08 -1.18
N TYR A 81 3.76 4.75 -0.82
CA TYR A 81 2.92 5.54 0.08
C TYR A 81 2.35 4.64 1.16
N ASP A 82 2.59 4.96 2.42
CA ASP A 82 2.00 4.24 3.53
C ASP A 82 0.52 4.60 3.70
N GLN A 83 -0.28 3.61 4.10
CA GLN A 83 -1.68 3.75 4.47
C GLN A 83 -2.52 4.59 3.48
N PRO A 84 -2.56 4.19 2.19
CA PRO A 84 -3.31 4.90 1.16
C PRO A 84 -4.82 4.99 1.49
N PRO A 85 -5.61 5.80 0.75
CA PRO A 85 -7.04 5.92 0.97
C PRO A 85 -7.75 4.55 0.99
N SER A 86 -8.59 4.34 1.99
CA SER A 86 -9.34 3.10 2.12
C SER A 86 -10.33 2.90 0.97
N PHE A 87 -10.54 1.65 0.57
CA PHE A 87 -11.56 1.28 -0.42
C PHE A 87 -12.44 0.14 0.07
N LYS A 88 -13.62 -0.01 -0.55
CA LYS A 88 -14.56 -1.07 -0.18
C LYS A 88 -14.13 -2.38 -0.83
N LEU A 89 -13.83 -3.38 0.00
CA LEU A 89 -13.67 -4.76 -0.45
C LEU A 89 -15.01 -5.49 -0.36
N GLN A 90 -15.33 -6.28 -1.40
CA GLN A 90 -16.52 -7.15 -1.44
C GLN A 90 -16.09 -8.56 -1.83
N TYR A 91 -16.44 -9.54 -1.01
CA TYR A 91 -16.15 -10.96 -1.25
C TYR A 91 -17.23 -11.83 -0.59
N GLN A 92 -17.29 -13.11 -0.96
CA GLN A 92 -18.22 -14.07 -0.38
C GLN A 92 -17.61 -14.68 0.88
N GLY A 93 -18.27 -14.56 2.02
CA GLY A 93 -17.87 -15.23 3.26
C GLY A 93 -18.29 -16.70 3.31
N LYS A 94 -17.96 -17.38 4.42
CA LYS A 94 -18.38 -18.77 4.68
C LYS A 94 -19.90 -18.91 4.64
N GLY A 95 -20.43 -19.83 3.83
CA GLY A 95 -21.88 -19.98 3.66
C GLY A 95 -22.53 -18.98 2.68
N ASN A 96 -21.74 -18.43 1.74
CA ASN A 96 -22.21 -17.62 0.60
C ASN A 96 -22.86 -16.28 0.98
N HIS A 97 -22.61 -15.76 2.18
CA HIS A 97 -23.04 -14.41 2.55
C HIS A 97 -22.08 -13.36 1.97
N LYS A 98 -22.62 -12.23 1.49
CA LYS A 98 -21.80 -11.13 0.97
C LYS A 98 -21.20 -10.33 2.13
N ILE A 99 -19.87 -10.28 2.22
CA ILE A 99 -19.16 -9.41 3.15
C ILE A 99 -18.78 -8.13 2.42
N THR A 100 -18.96 -6.98 3.06
CA THR A 100 -18.44 -5.70 2.60
C THR A 100 -17.75 -5.01 3.75
N HIS A 101 -16.45 -4.75 3.64
CA HIS A 101 -15.71 -3.97 4.64
C HIS A 101 -14.87 -2.89 3.98
N LEU A 102 -14.67 -1.79 4.71
CA LEU A 102 -13.73 -0.75 4.33
C LEU A 102 -12.32 -1.23 4.69
N HIS A 103 -11.42 -1.28 3.71
CA HIS A 103 -10.07 -1.76 3.87
C HIS A 103 -9.07 -0.66 3.55
N THR A 104 -8.11 -0.48 4.44
CA THR A 104 -6.91 0.33 4.23
C THR A 104 -5.76 -0.65 4.03
N PRO A 105 -5.14 -0.69 2.84
CA PRO A 105 -3.90 -1.42 2.61
C PRO A 105 -2.74 -0.81 3.42
N ASP A 106 -1.67 -1.58 3.59
CA ASP A 106 -0.45 -1.08 4.22
C ASP A 106 0.29 -0.09 3.32
N PHE A 107 0.41 -0.40 2.02
CA PHE A 107 1.11 0.45 1.06
C PHE A 107 0.37 0.59 -0.28
N PHE A 108 0.63 1.70 -0.96
CA PHE A 108 0.44 1.85 -2.39
C PHE A 108 1.79 2.09 -3.05
N VAL A 109 2.17 1.25 -4.01
CA VAL A 109 3.52 1.25 -4.59
C VAL A 109 3.43 1.46 -6.08
N ILE A 110 4.22 2.41 -6.58
CA ILE A 110 4.37 2.71 -8.00
C ILE A 110 5.70 2.14 -8.47
N ARG A 111 5.63 1.17 -9.38
CA ARG A 111 6.78 0.55 -10.03
C ARG A 111 6.96 1.07 -11.45
N THR A 112 8.06 0.71 -12.10
CA THR A 112 8.20 1.01 -13.53
C THR A 112 7.12 0.31 -14.36
N GLY A 113 6.63 -0.86 -13.96
CA GLY A 113 5.63 -1.62 -14.72
C GLY A 113 4.18 -1.44 -14.29
N SER A 114 3.93 -0.98 -13.07
CA SER A 114 2.61 -1.08 -12.45
C SER A 114 2.41 -0.08 -11.32
N ALA A 115 1.19 0.00 -10.80
CA ALA A 115 0.90 0.65 -9.53
C ALA A 115 -0.15 -0.17 -8.77
N ASP A 116 0.21 -0.60 -7.57
CA ASP A 116 -0.48 -1.67 -6.85
C ASP A 116 -0.72 -1.30 -5.39
N TYR A 117 -1.81 -1.83 -4.82
CA TYR A 117 -2.03 -1.83 -3.38
C TYR A 117 -1.41 -3.09 -2.79
N GLU A 118 -0.60 -2.95 -1.75
CA GLU A 118 0.13 -4.05 -1.11
C GLU A 118 -0.19 -4.13 0.38
N GLU A 119 -0.38 -5.38 0.85
CA GLU A 119 -0.64 -5.72 2.26
C GLU A 119 0.51 -6.63 2.75
N TRP A 120 1.07 -6.30 3.90
CA TRP A 120 2.21 -7.00 4.48
C TRP A 120 1.81 -7.81 5.71
N LYS A 121 2.04 -9.11 5.65
CA LYS A 121 1.73 -10.05 6.73
C LYS A 121 2.85 -11.05 6.90
N GLY A 122 3.09 -11.46 8.14
CA GLY A 122 4.02 -12.55 8.40
C GLY A 122 3.48 -13.87 7.83
N GLU A 123 4.36 -14.77 7.42
CA GLU A 123 3.99 -16.06 6.82
C GLU A 123 3.02 -16.86 7.73
N GLU A 124 3.35 -17.02 9.02
CA GLU A 124 2.46 -17.69 9.99
C GLU A 124 1.08 -17.01 10.11
N GLU A 125 1.01 -15.69 9.94
CA GLU A 125 -0.25 -14.94 9.97
C GLU A 125 -1.05 -15.20 8.69
N LEU A 126 -0.39 -15.22 7.53
CA LEU A 126 -1.02 -15.54 6.24
C LEU A 126 -1.59 -16.96 6.26
N GLU A 127 -0.85 -17.94 6.78
CA GLU A 127 -1.32 -19.32 6.91
C GLU A 127 -2.59 -19.41 7.77
N ARG A 128 -2.61 -18.73 8.92
CA ARG A 128 -3.81 -18.66 9.78
C ARG A 128 -4.97 -17.97 9.06
N LEU A 129 -4.70 -16.88 8.35
CA LEU A 129 -5.73 -16.12 7.64
C LEU A 129 -6.34 -16.92 6.47
N ALA A 130 -5.53 -17.66 5.73
CA ALA A 130 -6.00 -18.55 4.67
C ALA A 130 -6.93 -19.64 5.21
N GLN A 131 -6.61 -20.23 6.38
CA GLN A 131 -7.44 -21.24 7.02
C GLN A 131 -8.79 -20.67 7.54
N HIS A 132 -8.78 -19.44 8.06
CA HIS A 132 -9.96 -18.84 8.68
C HIS A 132 -10.87 -18.10 7.69
N ASN A 133 -10.29 -17.46 6.66
CA ASN A 133 -10.96 -16.59 5.69
C ASN A 133 -10.52 -16.89 4.24
N SER A 134 -10.51 -18.16 3.82
CA SER A 134 -10.07 -18.61 2.48
C SER A 134 -10.61 -17.72 1.35
N ASN A 135 -11.92 -17.45 1.34
CA ASN A 135 -12.55 -16.67 0.27
C ASN A 135 -12.12 -15.18 0.18
N ARG A 136 -11.31 -14.68 1.12
CA ARG A 136 -10.69 -13.34 1.04
C ARG A 136 -9.28 -13.37 0.44
N TYR A 137 -8.60 -14.52 0.56
CA TYR A 137 -7.19 -14.70 0.23
C TYR A 137 -6.95 -15.76 -0.86
N ASP A 138 -8.01 -16.38 -1.40
CA ASP A 138 -8.03 -17.27 -2.57
C ASP A 138 -7.82 -16.52 -3.90
#